data_AF-A0A938L900-F1
#
_entry.id   AF-A0A938L900-F1
#
_cell.length_a   1.000
_cell.length_b   1.000
_cell.length_c   1.000
_cell.angle_alpha   90.00
_cell.angle_beta   90.00
_cell.angle_gamma   90.00
#
_symmetry.space_group_name_H-M   'P 1'
#
loop_
_entity.id
_entity.type
_entity.pdbx_description
1 polymer ?
#
loop_
_entity_poly.entity_id
_entity_poly.type
_entity_poly.pdbx_seq_one_letter_code
_entity_poly.pdbx_strand_id
1 'polypeptide(L)'
;MRPCGTSICWVGLFAILIGTAGSQTDAADKPNLVIFYADDLGWGETGAFGGKDIPTPHIDSLAKNGVKFTQGYVAATYCSPSRAGLMTGRYPTRFGHEFNSVANKTGLHLKETTLASRLKSLGYATACVGKWHLGGGSEYLPTKRGFDEFYGTLANTPFFHPTNFVDSRLSDDVRKIEDDSFYTTDAYADRSVDWIEKNKSKPMFLYLPFNAQHAPLQAPQKYLDRFSNITDEKRKLFAAMMSAMDDAIGRVLAKVREIGQEDNTMYFFIGDNGGPT
;
A
#
# COMPACT_ATOMS: atom_id res chain seq x y z
N MET A 1 -56.21 -24.52 -71.86
CA MET A 1 -55.46 -23.27 -71.64
C MET A 1 -55.30 -23.09 -70.13
N ARG A 2 -54.08 -23.19 -69.60
CA ARG A 2 -53.76 -22.99 -68.17
C ARG A 2 -53.41 -21.51 -67.93
N PRO A 3 -53.76 -20.90 -66.78
CA PRO A 3 -53.36 -19.53 -66.51
C PRO A 3 -51.92 -19.45 -65.98
N CYS A 4 -51.22 -18.41 -66.43
CA CYS A 4 -49.84 -18.06 -66.13
C CYS A 4 -49.76 -17.42 -64.74
N GLY A 5 -48.90 -17.95 -63.86
CA GLY A 5 -48.62 -17.40 -62.53
C GLY A 5 -47.43 -16.43 -62.57
N THR A 6 -47.63 -15.24 -62.01
CA THR A 6 -46.61 -14.20 -61.82
C THR A 6 -45.75 -14.50 -60.60
N SER A 7 -44.43 -14.59 -60.79
CA SER A 7 -43.45 -14.71 -59.70
C SER A 7 -42.94 -13.32 -59.29
N ILE A 8 -43.16 -12.96 -58.03
CA ILE A 8 -42.62 -11.76 -57.37
C ILE A 8 -41.23 -12.13 -56.80
N CYS A 9 -40.18 -11.49 -57.29
CA CYS A 9 -38.83 -11.59 -56.71
C CYS A 9 -38.72 -10.65 -55.49
N TRP A 10 -38.50 -11.22 -54.32
CA TRP A 10 -38.10 -10.47 -53.12
C TRP A 10 -36.58 -10.31 -53.10
N VAL A 11 -36.09 -9.07 -53.24
CA VAL A 11 -34.69 -8.73 -53.01
C VAL A 11 -34.54 -8.43 -51.51
N GLY A 12 -33.96 -9.37 -50.77
CA GLY A 12 -33.62 -9.20 -49.36
C GLY A 12 -32.37 -8.34 -49.20
N LEU A 13 -32.50 -7.18 -48.56
CA LEU A 13 -31.40 -6.30 -48.19
C LEU A 13 -30.71 -6.87 -46.93
N PHE A 14 -29.53 -7.47 -47.08
CA PHE A 14 -28.69 -7.88 -45.95
C PHE A 14 -27.94 -6.67 -45.41
N ALA A 15 -28.38 -6.13 -44.27
CA ALA A 15 -27.62 -5.14 -43.52
C ALA A 15 -26.48 -5.84 -42.77
N ILE A 16 -25.23 -5.61 -43.20
CA ILE A 16 -24.04 -6.05 -42.49
C ILE A 16 -23.84 -5.10 -41.30
N LEU A 17 -24.25 -5.54 -40.12
CA LEU A 17 -23.86 -4.92 -38.85
C LEU A 17 -22.38 -5.22 -38.61
N ILE A 18 -21.53 -4.24 -38.92
CA ILE A 18 -20.12 -4.26 -38.50
C ILE A 18 -20.11 -4.03 -36.99
N GLY A 19 -20.17 -5.12 -36.23
CA GLY A 19 -19.97 -5.11 -34.79
C GLY A 19 -18.52 -4.74 -34.51
N THR A 20 -18.27 -3.50 -34.10
CA THR A 20 -17.00 -3.13 -33.46
C THR A 20 -16.97 -3.80 -32.10
N ALA A 21 -16.47 -5.04 -32.06
CA ALA A 21 -16.04 -5.71 -30.85
C ALA A 21 -14.80 -4.98 -30.32
N GLY A 22 -15.01 -3.81 -29.72
CA GLY A 22 -14.03 -3.25 -28.81
C GLY A 22 -13.91 -4.22 -27.67
N SER A 23 -12.75 -4.87 -27.52
CA SER A 23 -12.44 -5.65 -26.33
C SER A 23 -12.45 -4.68 -25.16
N GLN A 24 -13.60 -4.57 -24.49
CA GLN A 24 -13.71 -3.94 -23.19
C GLN A 24 -12.87 -4.84 -22.29
N THR A 25 -11.63 -4.44 -22.00
CA THR A 25 -10.87 -5.07 -20.92
C THR A 25 -11.68 -4.80 -19.66
N ASP A 26 -12.50 -5.78 -19.26
CA ASP A 26 -13.35 -5.64 -18.10
C ASP A 26 -12.46 -5.34 -16.89
N ALA A 27 -12.98 -4.54 -15.97
CA ALA A 27 -12.30 -4.26 -14.69
C ALA A 27 -11.92 -5.54 -13.93
N ALA A 28 -12.55 -6.68 -14.28
CA ALA A 28 -12.28 -8.02 -13.76
C ALA A 28 -10.89 -8.59 -14.10
N ASP A 29 -10.23 -8.14 -15.18
CA ASP A 29 -8.94 -8.72 -15.61
C ASP A 29 -7.71 -8.05 -14.96
N LYS A 30 -7.89 -6.90 -14.30
CA LYS A 30 -6.77 -6.17 -13.69
C LYS A 30 -6.52 -6.71 -12.27
N PRO A 31 -5.28 -7.11 -11.92
CA PRO A 31 -5.00 -7.57 -10.57
C PRO A 31 -5.07 -6.40 -9.59
N ASN A 32 -5.46 -6.69 -8.36
CA ASN A 32 -5.21 -5.77 -7.25
C ASN A 32 -3.70 -5.70 -6.97
N LEU A 33 -3.24 -4.56 -6.48
CA LEU A 33 -1.86 -4.31 -6.10
C LEU A 33 -1.83 -3.87 -4.63
N VAL A 34 -1.10 -4.61 -3.80
CA VAL A 34 -0.90 -4.27 -2.39
C VAL A 34 0.59 -4.19 -2.09
N ILE A 35 1.06 -3.03 -1.65
CA ILE A 35 2.45 -2.82 -1.23
C ILE A 35 2.47 -2.61 0.27
N PHE A 36 3.01 -3.59 0.99
CA PHE A 36 3.44 -3.45 2.38
C PHE A 36 4.85 -2.86 2.41
N TYR A 37 5.01 -1.70 3.04
CA TYR A 37 6.29 -1.00 3.09
C TYR A 37 6.71 -0.79 4.54
N ALA A 38 7.71 -1.55 5.00
CA ALA A 38 8.23 -1.47 6.36
C ALA A 38 9.25 -0.33 6.50
N ASP A 39 9.32 0.27 7.69
CA ASP A 39 10.24 1.36 8.03
C ASP A 39 11.40 0.81 8.85
N ASP A 40 12.65 1.09 8.46
CA ASP A 40 13.84 0.68 9.22
C ASP A 40 13.95 -0.85 9.46
N LEU A 41 13.48 -1.68 8.50
CA LEU A 41 13.56 -3.14 8.60
C LEU A 41 14.97 -3.67 8.31
N GLY A 42 15.57 -4.35 9.29
CA GLY A 42 16.81 -5.08 9.13
C GLY A 42 16.67 -6.30 8.21
N TRP A 43 17.68 -6.52 7.37
CA TRP A 43 17.64 -7.55 6.32
C TRP A 43 17.38 -8.97 6.84
N GLY A 44 17.97 -9.33 7.99
CA GLY A 44 17.90 -10.67 8.57
C GLY A 44 16.82 -10.85 9.64
N GLU A 45 15.85 -9.94 9.74
CA GLU A 45 14.92 -9.93 10.86
C GLU A 45 13.72 -10.85 10.65
N THR A 46 13.21 -10.95 9.44
CA THR A 46 12.07 -11.83 9.12
C THR A 46 12.50 -13.28 8.91
N GLY A 47 11.61 -14.23 9.19
CA GLY A 47 11.89 -15.66 9.00
C GLY A 47 12.25 -16.01 7.55
N ALA A 48 11.58 -15.37 6.59
CA ALA A 48 11.87 -15.50 5.15
C ALA A 48 13.34 -15.19 4.79
N PHE A 49 14.02 -14.33 5.56
CA PHE A 49 15.40 -13.94 5.35
C PHE A 49 16.36 -14.46 6.44
N GLY A 50 15.94 -15.47 7.21
CA GLY A 50 16.77 -16.19 8.16
C GLY A 50 16.67 -15.73 9.62
N GLY A 51 15.76 -14.81 9.92
CA GLY A 51 15.41 -14.43 11.29
C GLY A 51 14.89 -15.63 12.09
N LYS A 52 15.29 -15.74 13.36
CA LYS A 52 14.94 -16.88 14.23
C LYS A 52 14.21 -16.48 15.51
N ASP A 53 14.42 -15.26 15.97
CA ASP A 53 13.99 -14.85 17.31
C ASP A 53 12.54 -14.35 17.34
N ILE A 54 12.09 -13.73 16.24
CA ILE A 54 10.80 -13.05 16.17
C ILE A 54 9.99 -13.69 15.04
N PRO A 55 8.89 -14.41 15.37
CA PRO A 55 8.05 -15.03 14.36
C PRO A 55 7.36 -14.01 13.45
N THR A 56 7.42 -14.24 12.14
CA THR A 56 6.71 -13.43 11.12
C THR A 56 5.89 -14.31 10.17
N PRO A 57 4.96 -15.15 10.67
CA PRO A 57 4.27 -16.14 9.85
C PRO A 57 3.52 -15.54 8.65
N HIS A 58 2.98 -14.32 8.75
CA HIS A 58 2.23 -13.71 7.65
C HIS A 58 3.17 -13.16 6.57
N ILE A 59 4.24 -12.47 6.95
CA ILE A 59 5.28 -12.03 6.00
C ILE A 59 5.96 -13.25 5.35
N ASP A 60 6.28 -14.27 6.14
CA ASP A 60 6.91 -15.50 5.65
C ASP A 60 6.00 -16.23 4.65
N SER A 61 4.68 -16.15 4.84
CA SER A 61 3.72 -16.74 3.90
C SER A 61 3.77 -16.09 2.51
N LEU A 62 4.10 -14.80 2.40
CA LEU A 62 4.29 -14.11 1.12
C LEU A 62 5.49 -14.69 0.36
N ALA A 63 6.60 -14.91 1.07
CA ALA A 63 7.80 -15.50 0.48
C ALA A 63 7.59 -16.98 0.12
N LYS A 64 6.90 -17.74 0.97
CA LYS A 64 6.61 -19.16 0.76
C LYS A 64 5.72 -19.40 -0.47
N ASN A 65 4.75 -18.51 -0.71
CA ASN A 65 3.78 -18.61 -1.80
C ASN A 65 4.10 -17.69 -2.98
N GLY A 66 5.31 -17.14 -3.04
CA GLY A 66 5.69 -16.14 -4.03
C GLY A 66 7.16 -16.22 -4.41
N VAL A 67 7.73 -15.07 -4.78
CA VAL A 67 9.14 -14.94 -5.17
C VAL A 67 9.87 -14.11 -4.13
N LYS A 68 10.95 -14.68 -3.59
CA LYS A 68 11.87 -13.99 -2.67
C LYS A 68 13.08 -13.44 -3.43
N PHE A 69 13.36 -12.16 -3.28
CA PHE A 69 14.53 -11.50 -3.85
C PHE A 69 15.66 -11.44 -2.81
N THR A 70 16.78 -12.13 -3.05
CA THR A 70 17.98 -12.06 -2.19
C THR A 70 18.88 -10.86 -2.48
N GLN A 71 18.59 -10.13 -3.56
CA GLN A 71 19.29 -8.92 -4.02
C GLN A 71 18.25 -7.86 -4.43
N GLY A 72 17.38 -7.48 -3.49
CA GLY A 72 16.42 -6.39 -3.66
C GLY A 72 16.99 -5.08 -3.10
N TYR A 73 16.99 -4.02 -3.91
CA TYR A 73 17.56 -2.73 -3.53
C TYR A 73 16.54 -1.60 -3.66
N VAL A 74 16.50 -0.74 -2.65
CA VAL A 74 15.77 0.53 -2.67
C VAL A 74 16.59 1.63 -3.35
N ALA A 75 15.91 2.70 -3.78
CA ALA A 75 16.55 3.78 -4.53
C ALA A 75 17.47 4.69 -3.68
N ALA A 76 17.39 4.60 -2.35
CA ALA A 76 18.22 5.36 -1.41
C ALA A 76 18.29 4.65 -0.05
N THR A 77 19.27 5.00 0.78
CA THR A 77 19.55 4.35 2.07
C THR A 77 18.80 4.97 3.26
N TYR A 78 17.80 5.81 3.02
CA TYR A 78 16.95 6.38 4.07
C TYR A 78 15.56 6.79 3.54
N CYS A 79 14.65 6.95 4.50
CA CYS A 79 13.20 6.99 4.37
C CYS A 79 12.62 7.78 3.17
N SER A 80 12.71 9.12 3.16
CA SER A 80 11.98 9.95 2.18
C SER A 80 12.48 9.78 0.74
N PRO A 81 13.78 9.78 0.44
CA PRO A 81 14.24 9.54 -0.93
C PRO A 81 13.92 8.13 -1.42
N SER A 82 13.99 7.11 -0.56
CA SER A 82 13.58 5.75 -0.93
C SER A 82 12.11 5.71 -1.38
N ARG A 83 11.22 6.32 -0.58
CA ARG A 83 9.79 6.47 -0.90
C ARG A 83 9.57 7.29 -2.18
N ALA A 84 10.37 8.33 -2.41
CA ALA A 84 10.30 9.12 -3.64
C ALA A 84 10.69 8.27 -4.86
N GLY A 85 11.70 7.42 -4.72
CA GLY A 85 12.11 6.46 -5.74
C GLY A 85 11.01 5.45 -6.06
N LEU A 86 10.40 4.84 -5.03
CA LEU A 86 9.28 3.92 -5.19
C LEU A 86 8.09 4.59 -5.90
N MET A 87 7.69 5.79 -5.45
CA MET A 87 6.54 6.49 -6.00
C MET A 87 6.77 6.97 -7.44
N THR A 88 8.00 7.24 -7.87
CA THR A 88 8.26 7.83 -9.19
C THR A 88 8.86 6.85 -10.21
N GLY A 89 9.44 5.74 -9.76
CA GLY A 89 10.25 4.86 -10.60
C GLY A 89 11.55 5.52 -11.08
N ARG A 90 12.06 6.53 -10.36
CA ARG A 90 13.23 7.32 -10.74
C ARG A 90 14.19 7.45 -9.57
N TYR A 91 15.50 7.52 -9.86
CA TYR A 91 16.49 7.88 -8.85
C TYR A 91 16.17 9.28 -8.27
N PRO A 92 16.05 9.41 -6.93
CA PRO A 92 15.65 10.67 -6.28
C PRO A 92 16.56 11.87 -6.60
N THR A 93 17.85 11.61 -6.80
CA THR A 93 18.86 12.59 -7.23
C THR A 93 18.53 13.25 -8.57
N ARG A 94 17.75 12.60 -9.46
CA ARG A 94 17.38 13.16 -10.78
C ARG A 94 16.37 14.30 -10.71
N PHE A 95 15.75 14.52 -9.56
CA PHE A 95 14.75 15.57 -9.35
C PHE A 95 14.92 16.29 -8.00
N GLY A 96 16.14 16.22 -7.44
CA GLY A 96 16.53 16.99 -6.25
C GLY A 96 15.93 16.50 -4.93
N HIS A 97 15.38 15.28 -4.87
CA HIS A 97 14.82 14.70 -3.65
C HIS A 97 15.86 13.87 -2.91
N GLU A 98 17.00 14.51 -2.60
CA GLU A 98 18.16 13.82 -2.05
C GLU A 98 18.06 13.59 -0.56
N PHE A 99 17.34 14.43 0.18
CA PHE A 99 17.33 14.40 1.65
C PHE A 99 15.94 14.08 2.20
N ASN A 100 15.89 13.67 3.48
CA ASN A 100 14.63 13.63 4.20
C ASN A 100 13.98 15.02 4.21
N SER A 101 12.69 15.06 3.91
CA SER A 101 11.94 16.30 3.94
C SER A 101 12.01 16.91 5.34
N VAL A 102 12.52 18.14 5.41
CA VAL A 102 12.52 18.95 6.62
C VAL A 102 11.39 19.96 6.49
N ALA A 103 10.45 19.92 7.44
CA ALA A 103 9.30 20.82 7.58
C ALA A 103 8.28 20.82 6.41
N ASN A 104 7.23 21.64 6.55
CA ASN A 104 6.12 21.80 5.59
C ASN A 104 6.50 22.48 4.26
N LYS A 105 7.79 22.66 3.96
CA LYS A 105 8.27 23.43 2.79
C LYS A 105 8.95 22.59 1.72
N THR A 106 9.19 21.32 2.00
CA THR A 106 9.83 20.38 1.07
C THR A 106 8.94 19.16 0.91
N GLY A 107 9.00 18.52 -0.26
CA GLY A 107 8.16 17.38 -0.59
C GLY A 107 8.50 16.85 -1.96
N LEU A 108 7.87 15.75 -2.35
CA LEU A 108 8.08 15.16 -3.67
C LEU A 108 7.76 16.20 -4.74
N HIS A 109 8.72 16.50 -5.61
CA HIS A 109 8.58 17.52 -6.64
C HIS A 109 7.24 17.39 -7.41
N LEU A 110 6.48 18.47 -7.52
CA LEU A 110 5.08 18.43 -7.97
C LEU A 110 4.92 18.01 -9.44
N LYS A 111 5.96 18.17 -10.27
CA LYS A 111 5.97 17.71 -11.66
C LYS A 111 6.19 16.19 -11.80
N GLU A 112 6.53 15.48 -10.72
CA GLU A 112 6.71 14.04 -10.78
C GLU A 112 5.35 13.33 -10.74
N THR A 113 5.12 12.47 -11.73
CA THR A 113 3.93 11.60 -11.79
C THR A 113 4.15 10.36 -10.94
N THR A 114 3.30 10.16 -9.95
CA THR A 114 3.42 9.02 -9.02
C THR A 114 2.86 7.73 -9.62
N LEU A 115 3.28 6.60 -9.06
CA LEU A 115 2.70 5.28 -9.29
C LEU A 115 1.18 5.30 -9.05
N ALA A 116 0.73 5.96 -7.98
CA ALA A 116 -0.70 6.13 -7.68
C ALA A 116 -1.43 6.89 -8.78
N SER A 117 -0.89 8.03 -9.26
CA SER A 117 -1.49 8.79 -10.37
C SER A 117 -1.62 7.96 -11.64
N ARG A 118 -0.61 7.13 -11.94
CA ARG A 118 -0.64 6.22 -13.09
C ARG A 118 -1.73 5.16 -12.93
N LEU A 119 -1.78 4.48 -11.79
CA LEU A 119 -2.78 3.45 -11.52
C LEU A 119 -4.21 4.01 -11.49
N LYS A 120 -4.41 5.18 -10.89
CA LYS A 120 -5.69 5.88 -10.90
C LYS A 120 -6.16 6.19 -12.31
N SER A 121 -5.26 6.62 -13.21
CA SER A 121 -5.61 6.84 -14.63
C SER A 121 -6.02 5.56 -15.37
N LEU A 122 -5.62 4.39 -14.86
CA LEU A 122 -6.03 3.07 -15.37
C LEU A 122 -7.31 2.54 -14.70
N GLY A 123 -7.98 3.34 -13.87
CA GLY A 123 -9.25 2.99 -13.23
C GLY A 123 -9.12 2.27 -11.89
N TYR A 124 -7.93 2.24 -11.28
CA TYR A 124 -7.76 1.68 -9.94
C TYR A 124 -8.38 2.59 -8.88
N ALA A 125 -9.03 1.99 -7.88
CA ALA A 125 -9.23 2.64 -6.59
C ALA A 125 -7.90 2.69 -5.85
N THR A 126 -7.51 3.84 -5.32
CA THR A 126 -6.16 4.05 -4.78
C THR A 126 -6.20 4.54 -3.32
N ALA A 127 -5.48 3.87 -2.42
CA ALA A 127 -5.34 4.30 -1.03
C ALA A 127 -3.88 4.28 -0.56
N CYS A 128 -3.53 5.30 0.22
CA CYS A 128 -2.32 5.33 1.03
C CYS A 128 -2.74 5.22 2.50
N VAL A 129 -2.29 4.17 3.20
CA VAL A 129 -2.60 3.96 4.61
C VAL A 129 -1.29 3.86 5.38
N GLY A 130 -0.91 4.90 6.11
CA GLY A 130 0.32 4.93 6.90
C GLY A 130 1.25 6.12 6.65
N LYS A 131 2.56 5.93 6.80
CA LYS A 131 3.57 6.99 6.73
C LYS A 131 3.83 7.45 5.29
N TRP A 132 3.55 8.72 5.00
CA TRP A 132 3.79 9.33 3.70
C TRP A 132 5.24 9.79 3.51
N HIS A 133 5.69 10.75 4.32
CA HIS A 133 7.05 11.30 4.33
C HIS A 133 7.52 11.87 2.98
N LEU A 134 6.60 12.35 2.13
CA LEU A 134 6.89 13.00 0.85
C LEU A 134 6.35 14.44 0.78
N GLY A 135 6.25 15.09 1.93
CA GLY A 135 5.90 16.50 2.10
C GLY A 135 4.63 16.71 2.94
N GLY A 136 4.66 17.77 3.75
CA GLY A 136 3.56 18.14 4.67
C GLY A 136 2.66 19.28 4.17
N GLY A 137 3.05 19.99 3.11
CA GLY A 137 2.21 21.02 2.48
C GLY A 137 0.97 20.42 1.80
N SER A 138 -0.09 21.23 1.66
CA SER A 138 -1.39 20.75 1.15
C SER A 138 -1.28 20.21 -0.28
N GLU A 139 -0.36 20.74 -1.10
CA GLU A 139 -0.06 20.26 -2.44
C GLU A 139 0.68 18.92 -2.48
N TYR A 140 1.28 18.51 -1.36
CA TYR A 140 2.05 17.26 -1.24
C TYR A 140 1.24 16.12 -0.62
N LEU A 141 0.03 16.38 -0.12
CA LEU A 141 -0.82 15.36 0.47
C LEU A 141 -1.06 14.19 -0.50
N PRO A 142 -1.13 12.94 -0.03
CA PRO A 142 -1.32 11.78 -0.91
C PRO A 142 -2.55 11.91 -1.83
N THR A 143 -3.62 12.55 -1.35
CA THR A 143 -4.84 12.83 -2.14
C THR A 143 -4.60 13.75 -3.33
N LYS A 144 -3.58 14.61 -3.28
CA LYS A 144 -3.12 15.42 -4.43
C LYS A 144 -2.10 14.69 -5.30
N ARG A 145 -1.58 13.56 -4.82
CA ARG A 145 -0.51 12.77 -5.45
C ARG A 145 -1.00 11.43 -5.98
N GLY A 146 -2.28 11.36 -6.35
CA GLY A 146 -2.86 10.24 -7.09
C GLY A 146 -3.59 9.21 -6.25
N PHE A 147 -3.63 9.36 -4.92
CA PHE A 147 -4.47 8.53 -4.07
C PHE A 147 -5.90 9.10 -3.97
N ASP A 148 -6.92 8.24 -3.94
CA ASP A 148 -8.30 8.64 -3.66
C ASP A 148 -8.50 8.86 -2.16
N GLU A 149 -7.76 8.11 -1.34
CA GLU A 149 -7.86 8.19 0.10
C GLU A 149 -6.49 8.16 0.79
N PHE A 150 -6.38 8.93 1.88
CA PHE A 150 -5.25 8.90 2.80
C PHE A 150 -5.71 8.75 4.25
N TYR A 151 -5.10 7.80 4.94
CA TYR A 151 -5.26 7.61 6.38
C TYR A 151 -3.90 7.30 6.98
N GLY A 152 -3.28 8.26 7.66
CA GLY A 152 -1.94 8.04 8.18
C GLY A 152 -1.21 9.32 8.49
N THR A 153 0.12 9.26 8.45
CA THR A 153 0.97 10.33 8.99
C THR A 153 1.83 10.94 7.90
N LEU A 154 1.95 12.27 7.88
CA LEU A 154 2.74 12.97 6.86
C LEU A 154 4.25 12.84 7.07
N ALA A 155 4.68 12.49 8.28
CA ALA A 155 6.08 12.34 8.68
C ALA A 155 6.21 11.26 9.77
N ASN A 156 7.44 11.04 10.24
CA ASN A 156 7.66 10.19 11.41
C ASN A 156 6.93 10.75 12.64
N THR A 157 6.37 9.87 13.47
CA THR A 157 5.57 10.25 14.64
C THR A 157 5.53 9.10 15.64
N PRO A 158 5.21 9.36 16.93
CA PRO A 158 4.95 8.29 17.89
C PRO A 158 3.81 7.36 17.46
N PHE A 159 3.87 6.10 17.88
CA PHE A 159 2.87 5.09 17.54
C PHE A 159 1.56 5.28 18.30
N PHE A 160 1.66 5.79 19.53
CA PHE A 160 0.56 6.30 20.34
C PHE A 160 0.52 7.81 20.23
N HIS A 161 -0.67 8.40 20.16
CA HIS A 161 -0.88 9.84 19.98
C HIS A 161 -0.10 10.49 18.80
N PRO A 162 -0.21 9.95 17.57
CA PRO A 162 0.45 10.56 16.42
C PRO A 162 0.02 12.02 16.21
N THR A 163 1.00 12.87 15.86
CA THR A 163 0.85 14.34 15.80
C THR A 163 0.70 14.89 14.38
N ASN A 164 1.11 14.13 13.36
CA ASN A 164 1.07 14.53 11.96
C ASN A 164 0.02 13.72 11.18
N PHE A 165 -1.10 13.42 11.82
CA PHE A 165 -2.09 12.47 11.30
C PHE A 165 -3.10 13.17 10.39
N VAL A 166 -3.50 12.52 9.30
CA VAL A 166 -4.55 12.97 8.39
C VAL A 166 -5.49 11.80 8.12
N ASP A 167 -6.79 12.10 8.14
CA ASP A 167 -7.85 11.21 7.68
C ASP A 167 -8.65 11.96 6.61
N SER A 168 -8.32 11.72 5.35
CA SER A 168 -8.90 12.46 4.22
C SER A 168 -10.39 12.21 4.02
N ARG A 169 -10.97 11.21 4.71
CA ARG A 169 -12.41 10.97 4.74
C ARG A 169 -13.15 12.06 5.53
N LEU A 170 -12.42 12.74 6.42
CA LEU A 170 -12.95 13.75 7.33
C LEU A 170 -12.46 15.16 6.96
N SER A 171 -11.15 15.32 6.76
CA SER A 171 -10.53 16.58 6.31
C SER A 171 -9.10 16.32 5.84
N ASP A 172 -8.61 17.17 4.94
CA ASP A 172 -7.19 17.25 4.55
C ASP A 172 -6.30 17.85 5.67
N ASP A 173 -6.89 18.32 6.78
CA ASP A 173 -6.16 18.93 7.90
C ASP A 173 -5.40 17.92 8.75
N VAL A 174 -4.18 18.32 9.14
CA VAL A 174 -3.37 17.63 10.14
C VAL A 174 -4.04 17.72 11.50
N ARG A 175 -4.14 16.57 12.18
CA ARG A 175 -4.65 16.46 13.54
C ARG A 175 -3.72 15.63 14.41
N LYS A 176 -3.78 15.91 15.70
CA LYS A 176 -3.24 15.03 16.74
C LYS A 176 -4.33 14.04 17.15
N ILE A 177 -3.96 12.79 17.32
CA ILE A 177 -4.84 11.77 17.89
C ILE A 177 -4.62 11.75 19.41
N GLU A 178 -5.69 11.92 20.19
CA GLU A 178 -5.63 11.98 21.66
C GLU A 178 -6.12 10.68 22.32
N ASP A 179 -6.62 9.72 21.55
CA ASP A 179 -7.09 8.43 22.08
C ASP A 179 -5.92 7.56 22.54
N ASP A 180 -5.86 7.26 23.84
CA ASP A 180 -4.82 6.44 24.50
C ASP A 180 -4.77 5.00 23.94
N SER A 181 -5.88 4.50 23.41
CA SER A 181 -5.95 3.14 22.84
C SER A 181 -5.42 3.08 21.39
N PHE A 182 -5.16 4.24 20.77
CA PHE A 182 -4.76 4.31 19.38
C PHE A 182 -3.32 3.83 19.20
N TYR A 183 -3.15 2.75 18.44
CA TYR A 183 -1.85 2.27 17.98
C TYR A 183 -1.79 2.27 16.45
N THR A 184 -0.91 3.09 15.88
CA THR A 184 -0.79 3.29 14.42
C THR A 184 -0.81 2.00 13.60
N THR A 185 -0.02 0.99 13.95
CA THR A 185 0.06 -0.29 13.21
C THR A 185 -1.30 -1.01 13.13
N ASP A 186 -2.04 -1.06 14.25
CA ASP A 186 -3.37 -1.67 14.30
C ASP A 186 -4.39 -0.83 13.53
N ALA A 187 -4.36 0.50 13.71
CA ALA A 187 -5.25 1.42 13.03
C ALA A 187 -5.07 1.39 11.50
N TYR A 188 -3.83 1.22 11.03
CA TYR A 188 -3.54 1.06 9.60
C TYR A 188 -4.10 -0.25 9.05
N ALA A 189 -4.04 -1.34 9.82
CA ALA A 189 -4.68 -2.61 9.45
C ALA A 189 -6.21 -2.48 9.39
N ASP A 190 -6.82 -1.91 10.44
CA ASP A 190 -8.27 -1.67 10.52
C ASP A 190 -8.77 -0.89 9.33
N ARG A 191 -8.08 0.23 9.03
CA ARG A 191 -8.42 1.07 7.89
C ARG A 191 -8.26 0.34 6.58
N SER A 192 -7.16 -0.39 6.38
CA SER A 192 -6.90 -1.11 5.13
C SER A 192 -8.00 -2.16 4.86
N VAL A 193 -8.40 -2.90 5.90
CA VAL A 193 -9.48 -3.90 5.82
C VAL A 193 -10.81 -3.25 5.44
N ASP A 194 -11.20 -2.15 6.08
CA ASP A 194 -12.43 -1.42 5.75
C ASP A 194 -12.38 -0.81 4.33
N TRP A 195 -11.21 -0.34 3.89
CA TRP A 195 -11.06 0.24 2.55
C TRP A 195 -11.18 -0.83 1.46
N ILE A 196 -10.57 -2.00 1.66
CA ILE A 196 -10.65 -3.14 0.75
C ILE A 196 -12.11 -3.58 0.60
N GLU A 197 -12.83 -3.76 1.70
CA GLU A 197 -14.25 -4.15 1.69
C GLU A 197 -15.10 -3.18 0.84
N LYS A 198 -14.88 -1.88 1.00
CA LYS A 198 -15.62 -0.83 0.28
C LYS A 198 -15.28 -0.77 -1.21
N ASN A 199 -14.07 -1.18 -1.60
CA ASN A 199 -13.58 -1.04 -2.97
C ASN A 199 -13.48 -2.36 -3.75
N LYS A 200 -13.96 -3.48 -3.19
CA LYS A 200 -13.92 -4.82 -3.79
C LYS A 200 -14.51 -4.95 -5.20
N SER A 201 -15.28 -3.98 -5.68
CA SER A 201 -15.85 -3.96 -7.04
C SER A 201 -14.95 -3.31 -8.09
N LYS A 202 -13.77 -2.80 -7.72
CA LYS A 202 -12.79 -2.16 -8.60
C LYS A 202 -11.41 -2.79 -8.39
N PRO A 203 -10.51 -2.74 -9.38
CA PRO A 203 -9.10 -3.05 -9.13
C PRO A 203 -8.55 -2.07 -8.10
N MET A 204 -7.86 -2.60 -7.09
CA MET A 204 -7.38 -1.85 -5.94
C MET A 204 -5.88 -1.63 -6.01
N PHE A 205 -5.42 -0.45 -5.63
CA PHE A 205 -4.03 -0.17 -5.29
C PHE A 205 -3.96 0.33 -3.84
N LEU A 206 -3.49 -0.54 -2.95
CA LEU A 206 -3.25 -0.21 -1.56
C LEU A 206 -1.73 -0.07 -1.33
N TYR A 207 -1.29 1.14 -1.03
CA TYR A 207 0.03 1.40 -0.48
C TYR A 207 -0.09 1.50 1.03
N LEU A 208 0.49 0.54 1.75
CA LEU A 208 0.45 0.41 3.20
C LEU A 208 1.87 0.58 3.79
N PRO A 209 2.38 1.82 3.85
CA PRO A 209 3.64 2.13 4.50
C PRO A 209 3.50 2.20 6.01
N PHE A 210 3.94 1.17 6.71
CA PHE A 210 4.04 1.23 8.17
C PHE A 210 5.11 2.26 8.57
N ASN A 211 4.92 2.88 9.74
CA ASN A 211 6.02 3.51 10.50
C ASN A 211 6.72 2.49 11.41
N ALA A 212 6.18 1.28 11.56
CA ALA A 212 6.87 0.16 12.21
C ALA A 212 8.06 -0.27 11.33
N GLN A 213 9.28 -0.43 11.87
CA GLN A 213 9.67 -0.47 13.29
C GLN A 213 10.53 0.73 13.73
N HIS A 214 10.46 1.83 12.99
CA HIS A 214 11.22 3.06 13.25
C HIS A 214 10.99 3.59 14.67
N ALA A 215 12.00 4.27 15.23
CA ALA A 215 11.89 4.90 16.55
C ALA A 215 10.81 6.01 16.62
N PRO A 216 10.18 6.25 17.80
CA PRO A 216 10.44 5.62 19.10
C PRO A 216 9.88 4.19 19.20
N LEU A 217 10.56 3.33 19.96
CA LEU A 217 10.10 1.95 20.18
C LEU A 217 8.90 1.93 21.13
N GLN A 218 7.74 1.55 20.61
CA GLN A 218 6.46 1.58 21.33
C GLN A 218 5.57 0.41 20.85
N ALA A 219 5.06 -0.38 21.78
CA ALA A 219 4.15 -1.47 21.47
C ALA A 219 3.07 -1.62 22.56
N PRO A 220 1.83 -1.99 22.20
CA PRO A 220 0.80 -2.38 23.15
C PRO A 220 1.20 -3.59 23.99
N GLN A 221 0.68 -3.66 25.23
CA GLN A 221 0.97 -4.76 26.16
C GLN A 221 0.68 -6.15 25.56
N LYS A 222 -0.41 -6.29 24.78
CA LYS A 222 -0.79 -7.54 24.09
C LYS A 222 0.29 -8.11 23.17
N TYR A 223 1.21 -7.28 22.68
CA TYR A 223 2.36 -7.70 21.86
C TYR A 223 3.59 -7.95 22.72
N LEU A 224 3.82 -7.13 23.75
CA LEU A 224 4.92 -7.32 24.71
C LEU A 224 4.81 -8.67 25.44
N ASP A 225 3.59 -9.08 25.80
CA ASP A 225 3.31 -10.33 26.50
C ASP A 225 3.75 -11.57 25.71
N ARG A 226 3.86 -11.47 24.37
CA ARG A 226 4.31 -12.56 23.48
C ARG A 226 5.80 -12.84 23.60
N PHE A 227 6.58 -11.92 24.18
CA PHE A 227 8.04 -11.96 24.24
C PHE A 227 8.56 -11.82 25.67
N SER A 228 7.83 -12.41 26.64
CA SER A 228 8.18 -12.36 28.07
C SER A 228 9.55 -12.97 28.41
N ASN A 229 10.09 -13.82 27.54
CA ASN A 229 11.41 -14.42 27.64
C ASN A 229 12.56 -13.50 27.18
N ILE A 230 12.28 -12.40 26.48
CA ILE A 230 13.30 -11.43 26.06
C ILE A 230 13.57 -10.48 27.23
N THR A 231 14.80 -10.43 27.72
CA THR A 231 15.17 -9.57 28.86
C THR A 231 15.62 -8.18 28.46
N ASP A 232 16.18 -8.01 27.26
CA ASP A 232 16.52 -6.69 26.72
C ASP A 232 15.25 -5.94 26.31
N GLU A 233 14.96 -4.83 26.98
CA GLU A 233 13.71 -4.08 26.81
C GLU A 233 13.56 -3.49 25.40
N LYS A 234 14.66 -3.02 24.78
CA LYS A 234 14.62 -2.50 23.41
C LYS A 234 14.29 -3.62 22.42
N ARG A 235 14.91 -4.78 22.57
CA ARG A 235 14.65 -5.97 21.75
C ARG A 235 13.23 -6.50 21.96
N LYS A 236 12.70 -6.45 23.18
CA LYS A 236 11.32 -6.85 23.47
C LYS A 236 10.32 -5.92 22.78
N LEU A 237 10.52 -4.60 22.88
CA LEU A 237 9.69 -3.62 22.18
C LEU A 237 9.78 -3.79 20.66
N PHE A 238 10.98 -3.98 20.14
CA PHE A 238 11.23 -4.25 18.72
C PHE A 238 10.46 -5.51 18.26
N ALA A 239 10.62 -6.63 18.97
CA ALA A 239 9.91 -7.88 18.68
C ALA A 239 8.39 -7.70 18.71
N ALA A 240 7.88 -6.95 19.68
CA ALA A 240 6.46 -6.63 19.80
C ALA A 240 5.95 -5.78 18.61
N MET A 241 6.71 -4.76 18.17
CA MET A 241 6.38 -3.94 17.00
C MET A 241 6.39 -4.75 15.71
N MET A 242 7.38 -5.62 15.54
CA MET A 242 7.48 -6.54 14.40
C MET A 242 6.29 -7.50 14.34
N SER A 243 5.94 -8.09 15.49
CA SER A 243 4.79 -9.00 15.58
C SER A 243 3.48 -8.26 15.30
N ALA A 244 3.35 -6.99 15.71
CA ALA A 244 2.18 -6.19 15.39
C ALA A 244 2.08 -5.90 13.88
N MET A 245 3.19 -5.60 13.21
CA MET A 245 3.21 -5.43 11.76
C MET A 245 2.87 -6.72 11.02
N ASP A 246 3.38 -7.87 11.47
CA ASP A 246 3.06 -9.17 10.89
C ASP A 246 1.56 -9.50 11.05
N ASP A 247 0.98 -9.31 12.24
CA ASP A 247 -0.47 -9.45 12.48
C ASP A 247 -1.28 -8.51 11.57
N ALA A 248 -0.87 -7.24 11.45
CA ALA A 248 -1.52 -6.25 10.59
C ALA A 248 -1.54 -6.69 9.12
N ILE A 249 -0.42 -7.21 8.61
CA ILE A 249 -0.33 -7.81 7.27
C ILE A 249 -1.27 -9.01 7.16
N GLY A 250 -1.26 -9.90 8.15
CA GLY A 250 -2.14 -11.07 8.20
C GLY A 250 -3.62 -10.71 8.08
N ARG A 251 -4.05 -9.62 8.71
CA ARG A 251 -5.43 -9.11 8.62
C ARG A 251 -5.79 -8.62 7.21
N VAL A 252 -4.87 -7.94 6.53
CA VAL A 252 -5.07 -7.50 5.14
C VAL A 252 -5.16 -8.71 4.21
N LEU A 253 -4.24 -9.67 4.34
CA LEU A 253 -4.26 -10.91 3.55
C LEU A 253 -5.57 -11.69 3.76
N ALA A 254 -6.00 -11.81 5.03
CA ALA A 254 -7.25 -12.47 5.37
C ALA A 254 -8.46 -11.79 4.74
N LYS A 255 -8.52 -10.45 4.74
CA LYS A 255 -9.62 -9.71 4.12
C LYS A 255 -9.65 -9.91 2.60
N VAL A 256 -8.51 -9.85 1.91
CA VAL A 256 -8.49 -10.08 0.45
C VAL A 256 -8.94 -11.51 0.10
N ARG A 257 -8.56 -12.51 0.90
CA ARG A 257 -9.06 -13.88 0.79
C ARG A 257 -10.56 -13.97 1.04
N GLU A 258 -11.06 -13.32 2.09
CA GLU A 258 -12.47 -13.31 2.47
C GLU A 258 -13.36 -12.81 1.33
N ILE A 259 -12.93 -11.77 0.61
CA ILE A 259 -13.67 -11.24 -0.54
C ILE A 259 -13.42 -11.99 -1.85
N GLY A 260 -12.68 -13.10 -1.82
CA GLY A 260 -12.42 -13.97 -2.97
C GLY A 260 -11.48 -13.38 -4.02
N GLN A 261 -10.58 -12.47 -3.64
CA GLN A 261 -9.68 -11.78 -4.59
C GLN A 261 -8.21 -12.15 -4.43
N GLU A 262 -7.88 -13.15 -3.61
CA GLU A 262 -6.49 -13.57 -3.33
C GLU A 262 -5.74 -13.95 -4.62
N ASP A 263 -6.35 -14.76 -5.49
CA ASP A 263 -5.73 -15.27 -6.72
C ASP A 263 -5.45 -14.16 -7.76
N ASN A 264 -6.15 -13.03 -7.68
CA ASN A 264 -5.99 -11.88 -8.58
C ASN A 264 -5.42 -10.67 -7.84
N THR A 265 -4.56 -10.89 -6.83
CA THR A 265 -3.88 -9.82 -6.09
C THR A 265 -2.38 -10.04 -6.07
N MET A 266 -1.62 -9.02 -6.48
CA MET A 266 -0.17 -9.00 -6.33
C MET A 266 0.22 -8.30 -5.03
N TYR A 267 0.98 -9.00 -4.20
CA TYR A 267 1.51 -8.48 -2.94
C TYR A 267 3.01 -8.20 -3.06
N PHE A 268 3.44 -7.07 -2.48
CA PHE A 268 4.83 -6.71 -2.34
C PHE A 268 5.10 -6.43 -0.86
N PHE A 269 6.16 -7.01 -0.30
CA PHE A 269 6.70 -6.66 1.02
C PHE A 269 8.13 -6.19 0.86
N ILE A 270 8.39 -4.93 1.22
CA ILE A 270 9.68 -4.26 1.00
C ILE A 270 9.98 -3.38 2.22
N GLY A 271 11.24 -3.30 2.65
CA GLY A 271 11.70 -2.30 3.62
C GLY A 271 12.15 -1.02 2.92
N ASP A 272 11.89 0.15 3.50
CA ASP A 272 12.25 1.43 2.88
C ASP A 272 13.75 1.73 2.89
N ASN A 273 14.46 1.22 3.88
CA ASN A 273 15.91 1.18 3.98
C ASN A 273 16.33 0.02 4.87
N GLY A 274 17.65 -0.17 5.04
CA GLY A 274 18.15 -1.12 6.04
C GLY A 274 17.87 -0.65 7.46
N GLY A 275 17.79 -1.59 8.40
CA GLY A 275 17.61 -1.29 9.81
C GLY A 275 18.79 -0.53 10.43
N PRO A 276 18.54 0.42 11.35
CA PRO A 276 19.57 1.20 12.02
C PRO A 276 20.37 0.31 13.01
N THR A 277 21.70 0.40 12.94
CA THR A 277 22.65 -0.32 13.83
C THR A 277 23.14 0.56 14.96
#